data_AF-A0ABD5QB07-F1
#
_entry.id   AF-A0ABD5QB07-F1
#
_cell.length_a   1.000
_cell.length_b   1.000
_cell.length_c   1.000
_cell.angle_alpha   90.00
_cell.angle_beta   90.00
_cell.angle_gamma   90.00
#
_symmetry.space_group_name_H-M   'P 1'
#
loop_
_entity.id
_entity.type
_entity.pdbx_description
1 polymer ?
#
loop_
_entity_poly.entity_id
_entity_poly.type
_entity_poly.pdbx_seq_one_letter_code
_entity_poly.pdbx_strand_id
1 'polypeptide(L)' 'MNQVAIRIVRTLHDEPHLEGRRLTARFINKQVEDRSLDPRMVADRHDLDAADVYRALTYYHDNSA' A
#
# COMPACT_ATOMS: atom_id res chain seq x y z
N MET A 1 -12.60 -19.61 -20.74
CA MET A 1 -12.79 -18.66 -19.62
C MET A 1 -12.70 -19.46 -18.33
N ASN A 2 -11.58 -19.38 -17.61
CA ASN A 2 -11.43 -20.01 -16.31
C ASN A 2 -10.67 -19.05 -15.39
N GLN A 3 -11.21 -18.88 -14.18
CA GLN A 3 -10.81 -17.90 -13.19
C GLN A 3 -9.40 -18.19 -12.64
N VAL A 4 -8.65 -17.14 -12.28
CA VAL A 4 -7.58 -17.26 -11.28
C VAL A 4 -7.71 -16.10 -10.31
N ALA A 5 -8.32 -16.39 -9.16
CA ALA A 5 -8.28 -15.53 -7.98
C ALA A 5 -6.82 -15.30 -7.59
N ILE A 6 -6.39 -14.03 -7.59
CA ILE A 6 -5.02 -13.66 -7.24
C ILE A 6 -4.82 -13.94 -5.74
N ARG A 7 -3.71 -14.61 -5.40
CA ARG A 7 -3.35 -15.07 -4.05
C ARG A 7 -2.19 -14.20 -3.55
N ILE A 8 -2.34 -13.57 -2.37
CA ILE A 8 -1.28 -12.76 -1.75
C ILE A 8 -0.02 -13.61 -1.55
N VAL A 9 1.14 -13.17 -2.05
CA VAL A 9 2.45 -13.81 -1.81
C VAL A 9 3.39 -12.82 -1.10
N ARG A 10 4.10 -13.28 -0.07
CA ARG A 10 4.96 -12.47 0.83
C ARG A 10 6.46 -12.68 0.61
N THR A 11 6.94 -12.63 -0.63
CA THR A 11 8.38 -12.79 -0.91
C THR A 11 8.87 -11.82 -1.97
N LEU A 12 8.75 -10.52 -1.71
CA LEU A 12 9.60 -9.54 -2.39
C LEU A 12 9.97 -8.44 -1.41
N HIS A 13 11.19 -8.56 -0.85
CA HIS A 13 11.77 -7.74 0.23
C HIS A 13 11.00 -7.83 1.56
N ASP A 14 11.67 -8.12 2.68
CA ASP A 14 11.10 -8.30 4.04
C ASP A 14 10.33 -7.08 4.60
N GLU A 15 10.02 -6.09 3.77
CA GLU A 15 9.16 -4.98 4.11
C GLU A 15 7.67 -5.35 3.91
N PRO A 16 6.76 -4.76 4.67
CA PRO A 16 5.32 -4.93 4.48
C PRO A 16 4.83 -4.19 3.23
N HIS A 17 4.31 -4.95 2.26
CA HIS A 17 3.81 -4.46 0.98
C HIS A 17 2.31 -4.70 0.81
N LEU A 18 1.68 -3.84 0.00
CA LEU A 18 0.34 -4.05 -0.52
C LEU A 18 0.29 -5.32 -1.38
N GLU A 19 -0.74 -6.13 -1.22
CA GLU A 19 -0.91 -7.37 -1.97
C GLU A 19 -0.78 -7.15 -3.49
N GLY A 20 -0.03 -8.03 -4.16
CA GLY A 20 0.09 -8.02 -5.61
C GLY A 20 0.84 -6.78 -6.15
N ARG A 21 1.34 -5.91 -5.26
CA ARG A 21 2.02 -4.66 -5.62
C ARG A 21 3.39 -4.59 -4.94
N ARG A 22 4.31 -3.86 -5.55
CA ARG A 22 5.63 -3.56 -4.98
C ARG A 22 5.63 -2.25 -4.19
N LEU A 23 4.48 -1.88 -3.62
CA LEU A 23 4.30 -0.64 -2.88
C LEU A 23 4.27 -0.94 -1.38
N THR A 24 5.24 -0.41 -0.64
CA THR A 24 5.35 -0.60 0.82
C THR A 24 4.44 0.35 1.59
N ALA A 25 4.07 -0.03 2.81
CA ALA A 25 3.38 0.89 3.74
C ALA A 25 4.21 2.17 3.97
N ARG A 26 5.53 2.04 4.07
CA ARG A 26 6.46 3.16 4.18
C ARG A 26 6.44 4.07 2.95
N PHE A 27 6.36 3.50 1.74
CA PHE A 27 6.22 4.30 0.52
C PHE A 27 4.94 5.14 0.56
N ILE A 28 3.82 4.53 0.95
CA ILE A 28 2.54 5.24 1.10
C ILE A 28 2.66 6.37 2.13
N ASN A 29 3.28 6.11 3.30
CA ASN A 29 3.51 7.15 4.30
C ASN A 29 4.30 8.34 3.78
N LYS A 30 5.41 8.10 3.07
CA LYS A 30 6.22 9.18 2.45
C LYS A 30 5.41 10.03 1.47
N GLN A 31 4.48 9.43 0.74
CA GLN A 31 3.65 10.16 -0.20
C GLN A 31 2.64 11.05 0.54
N VAL A 32 2.02 10.54 1.60
CA VAL A 32 0.97 11.27 2.33
C VAL A 32 1.54 12.28 3.31
N GLU A 33 2.52 11.92 4.12
CA GLU A 33 3.06 12.79 5.17
C GLU A 33 4.19 13.68 4.63
N ASP A 34 5.30 13.11 4.16
CA ASP A 34 6.48 13.87 3.74
C ASP A 34 6.18 14.77 2.53
N ARG A 35 5.32 14.31 1.61
CA ARG A 35 4.92 15.05 0.40
C ARG A 35 3.54 15.70 0.52
N SER A 36 2.87 15.54 1.67
CA SER A 36 1.57 16.15 1.94
C SER A 36 0.51 15.88 0.86
N LEU A 37 0.55 14.70 0.22
CA LEU A 37 -0.44 14.32 -0.78
C LEU A 37 -1.71 13.80 -0.11
N ASP A 38 -2.86 14.14 -0.67
CA ASP A 38 -4.13 13.56 -0.25
C ASP A 38 -4.12 12.03 -0.50
N PRO A 39 -4.59 11.20 0.46
CA PRO A 39 -4.63 9.74 0.30
C PRO A 39 -5.39 9.27 -0.94
N ARG A 40 -6.46 9.95 -1.37
CA ARG A 40 -7.18 9.61 -2.60
C ARG A 40 -6.36 9.92 -3.84
N MET A 41 -5.59 11.00 -3.83
CA MET A 41 -4.65 11.31 -4.91
C MET A 41 -3.55 10.24 -5.04
N VAL A 42 -3.04 9.73 -3.90
CA VAL A 42 -2.10 8.61 -3.90
C VAL A 42 -2.75 7.35 -4.48
N ALA A 43 -4.01 7.10 -4.11
CA ALA A 43 -4.78 5.98 -4.63
C ALA A 43 -4.90 6.04 -6.16
N ASP A 44 -5.36 7.18 -6.69
CA ASP A 44 -5.53 7.39 -8.14
C ASP A 44 -4.21 7.24 -8.90
N ARG A 45 -3.12 7.80 -8.37
CA ARG A 45 -1.81 7.79 -9.03
C ARG A 45 -1.18 6.39 -9.11
N HIS A 46 -1.54 5.51 -8.19
CA HIS A 46 -0.96 4.17 -8.06
C HIS A 46 -1.97 3.05 -8.33
N ASP A 47 -3.15 3.40 -8.86
CA ASP A 47 -4.24 2.47 -9.16
C ASP A 47 -4.61 1.63 -7.92
N LEU A 48 -4.74 2.28 -6.76
CA LEU A 48 -5.11 1.61 -5.51
C LEU A 48 -6.56 1.92 -5.14
N ASP A 49 -7.16 1.04 -4.35
CA ASP A 49 -8.34 1.42 -3.59
C ASP A 49 -7.94 2.39 -2.47
N ALA A 50 -8.74 3.42 -2.23
CA ALA A 50 -8.48 4.37 -1.15
C ALA A 50 -8.44 3.68 0.23
N ALA A 51 -9.24 2.63 0.45
CA ALA A 51 -9.22 1.85 1.68
C ALA A 51 -7.87 1.16 1.90
N ASP A 52 -7.20 0.71 0.84
CA ASP A 52 -5.88 0.08 0.95
C ASP A 52 -4.79 1.11 1.27
N VAL A 53 -4.92 2.35 0.79
CA VAL A 53 -4.07 3.47 1.21
C VAL A 53 -4.22 3.73 2.71
N TYR A 54 -5.45 3.82 3.22
CA TYR A 54 -5.68 4.04 4.65
C TYR A 54 -5.20 2.86 5.51
N ARG A 55 -5.43 1.62 5.08
CA ARG A 55 -4.90 0.44 5.78
C ARG A 55 -3.38 0.44 5.86
N ALA A 56 -2.70 0.84 4.78
CA ALA A 56 -1.25 0.96 4.76
C ALA A 56 -0.75 2.03 5.74
N LEU A 57 -1.45 3.17 5.86
CA LEU A 57 -1.13 4.21 6.84
C LEU A 57 -1.35 3.73 8.28
N THR A 58 -2.50 3.10 8.56
CA THR A 58 -2.76 2.51 9.88
C THR A 58 -1.67 1.51 10.26
N TYR A 59 -1.35 0.58 9.34
CA TYR A 59 -0.27 -0.37 9.57
C TYR A 59 1.07 0.32 9.83
N TYR A 60 1.41 1.35 9.06
CA TYR A 60 2.66 2.09 9.23
C TYR A 60 2.77 2.71 10.63
N HIS A 61 1.72 3.37 11.12
CA HIS A 61 1.70 3.96 12.46
C HIS A 61 1.68 2.92 13.59
N ASP A 62 1.04 1.78 13.39
CA ASP A 62 1.00 0.69 14.37
C ASP A 62 2.35 -0.06 14.50
N ASN A 63 3.20 0.02 13.46
CA ASN A 63 4.45 -0.75 13.36
C ASN A 63 5.71 0.13 13.26
N SER A 64 5.57 1.45 13.36
CA SER A 64 6.70 2.39 13.42
C SER A 64 7.29 2.41 14.84
N ALA A 65 8.23 1.51 15.11
CA ALA A 65 9.21 1.64 16.18
C ALA A 65 10.51 2.26 15.66
#